data_AF-A0A7V0Z8B3-F1
#
_entry.id   AF-A0A7V0Z8B3-F1
#
_cell.length_a   1.000
_cell.length_b   1.000
_cell.length_c   1.000
_cell.angle_alpha   90.00
_cell.angle_beta   90.00
_cell.angle_gamma   90.00
#
_symmetry.space_group_name_H-M   'P 1'
#
loop_
_entity.id
_entity.type
_entity.pdbx_description
1 polymer ?
#
loop_
_entity_poly.entity_id
_entity_poly.type
_entity_poly.pdbx_seq_one_letter_code
_entity_poly.pdbx_strand_id
1 'polypeptide(L)' 'MLEQTLLRQQFETLLADQQAVLGQYESAAAQQDDPETQAHFEMLCRDKKRHIQLTQRLIEIVE' A
#
# COMPACT_ATOMS: atom_id res chain seq x y z
N MET A 1 22.30 10.34 -8.36
CA MET A 1 23.46 9.64 -7.76
C MET A 1 23.12 8.16 -7.57
N LEU A 2 24.10 7.25 -7.48
CA LEU A 2 23.85 5.79 -7.40
C LEU A 2 22.93 5.45 -6.21
N GLU A 3 23.12 6.13 -5.09
CA GLU A 3 22.36 5.97 -3.85
C GLU A 3 20.87 6.33 -4.03
N GLN A 4 20.58 7.40 -4.78
CA GLN A 4 19.20 7.79 -5.11
C GLN A 4 18.54 6.77 -6.02
N THR A 5 19.27 6.23 -7.01
CA THR A 5 18.76 5.17 -7.89
C THR A 5 18.41 3.91 -7.11
N LEU A 6 19.29 3.48 -6.18
CA LEU A 6 19.02 2.33 -5.32
C LEU A 6 17.83 2.57 -4.39
N LEU A 7 17.76 3.76 -3.77
CA LEU A 7 16.68 4.11 -2.87
C LEU A 7 15.33 4.17 -3.60
N ARG A 8 15.31 4.73 -4.82
CA ARG A 8 14.13 4.72 -5.70
C ARG A 8 13.65 3.30 -5.98
N GLN A 9 14.55 2.38 -6.37
CA GLN A 9 14.18 0.99 -6.64
C GLN A 9 13.56 0.29 -5.42
N GLN A 10 14.07 0.58 -4.22
CA GLN A 10 13.49 0.07 -2.98
C GLN A 10 12.07 0.62 -2.74
N PHE A 11 11.84 1.91 -2.97
CA PHE A 11 10.49 2.49 -2.85
C PHE A 11 9.52 1.97 -3.91
N GLU A 12 9.97 1.76 -5.16
CA GLU A 12 9.17 1.14 -6.21
C GLU A 12 8.76 -0.30 -5.86
N THR A 13 9.70 -1.07 -5.28
CA THR A 13 9.42 -2.42 -4.79
C THR A 13 8.41 -2.39 -3.65
N LEU A 14 8.63 -1.52 -2.66
CA LEU A 14 7.71 -1.32 -1.54
C LEU A 14 6.31 -0.90 -2.01
N LEU A 15 6.23 -0.03 -3.02
CA LEU A 15 4.97 0.42 -3.59
C LEU A 15 4.19 -0.75 -4.21
N ALA A 16 4.87 -1.60 -5.00
CA ALA A 16 4.26 -2.77 -5.61
C ALA A 16 3.72 -3.75 -4.55
N ASP A 17 4.50 -4.03 -3.50
CA ASP A 17 4.10 -4.91 -2.39
C ASP A 17 2.88 -4.34 -1.64
N GLN A 18 2.89 -3.02 -1.36
CA GLN A 18 1.77 -2.36 -0.69
C GLN A 18 0.48 -2.41 -1.51
N GLN A 19 0.58 -2.23 -2.84
CA GLN A 19 -0.57 -2.34 -3.75
C GLN A 19 -1.11 -3.77 -3.81
N ALA A 20 -0.24 -4.78 -3.84
CA ALA A 20 -0.64 -6.18 -3.81
C ALA A 20 -1.40 -6.51 -2.51
N VAL A 21 -0.89 -6.06 -1.36
CA VAL A 21 -1.55 -6.25 -0.05
C VAL A 21 -2.89 -5.51 0.02
N LEU A 22 -2.98 -4.30 -0.54
CA LEU A 22 -4.25 -3.58 -0.61
C LEU A 22 -5.29 -4.39 -1.37
N GLY A 23 -4.93 -4.96 -2.53
CA GLY A 23 -5.84 -5.80 -3.30
C GLY A 23 -6.33 -7.04 -2.53
N GLN A 24 -5.48 -7.62 -1.69
CA GLN A 24 -5.86 -8.73 -0.80
C GLN A 24 -6.87 -8.29 0.26
N TYR A 25 -6.67 -7.14 0.90
CA TYR A 25 -7.62 -6.60 1.89
C TYR A 25 -8.95 -6.21 1.27
N GLU A 26 -8.94 -5.60 0.07
CA GLU A 26 -10.17 -5.27 -0.66
C GLU A 26 -10.94 -6.54 -1.05
N SER A 27 -10.22 -7.57 -1.49
CA SER A 27 -10.82 -8.88 -1.79
C SER A 27 -11.41 -9.55 -0.54
N ALA A 28 -10.70 -9.47 0.60
CA ALA A 28 -11.17 -10.02 1.87
C ALA A 28 -12.39 -9.27 2.41
N ALA A 29 -12.43 -7.93 2.31
CA ALA A 29 -13.59 -7.13 2.67
C ALA A 29 -14.82 -7.50 1.85
N ALA A 30 -14.66 -7.71 0.54
CA ALA A 30 -15.76 -8.02 -0.37
C ALA A 30 -16.34 -9.44 -0.19
N GLN A 31 -15.58 -10.36 0.40
CA GLN A 31 -15.98 -11.75 0.62
C GLN A 31 -16.50 -12.01 2.04
N GLN A 32 -16.57 -10.97 2.88
CA GLN A 32 -16.90 -11.15 4.29
C GLN A 32 -18.38 -10.90 4.58
N ASP A 33 -19.03 -11.84 5.25
CA ASP A 33 -20.44 -11.75 5.64
C ASP A 33 -20.64 -11.09 7.02
N ASP A 34 -19.61 -11.15 7.87
CA ASP A 34 -19.62 -10.51 9.19
C ASP A 34 -19.31 -9.00 9.09
N PRO A 35 -20.25 -8.11 9.49
CA PRO A 35 -20.08 -6.67 9.36
C PRO A 35 -18.91 -6.10 10.17
N GLU A 36 -18.59 -6.68 11.33
CA GLU A 36 -17.47 -6.21 12.15
C GLU A 36 -16.13 -6.53 11.47
N THR A 37 -15.99 -7.75 10.96
CA THR A 37 -14.79 -8.16 10.22
C THR A 37 -14.66 -7.40 8.89
N GLN A 38 -15.76 -7.13 8.19
CA GLN A 38 -15.76 -6.28 6.99
C GLN A 38 -15.25 -4.87 7.33
N ALA A 39 -15.78 -4.23 8.38
CA ALA A 39 -15.36 -2.90 8.82
C ALA A 39 -13.87 -2.88 9.22
N HIS A 40 -13.36 -3.97 9.80
CA HIS A 40 -11.95 -4.11 10.12
C HIS A 40 -11.09 -4.11 8.84
N PHE A 41 -11.44 -4.88 7.82
CA PHE A 41 -10.73 -4.86 6.54
C PHE A 41 -10.82 -3.49 5.85
N GLU A 42 -11.96 -2.81 5.90
CA GLU A 42 -12.10 -1.46 5.35
C GLU A 42 -11.20 -0.43 6.04
N MET A 43 -10.99 -0.56 7.36
CA MET A 43 -10.01 0.24 8.09
C MET A 43 -8.59 -0.06 7.61
N LEU A 44 -8.22 -1.34 7.48
CA LEU A 44 -6.91 -1.74 6.96
C LEU A 44 -6.66 -1.23 5.54
N CYS A 45 -7.68 -1.24 4.67
CA CYS A 45 -7.63 -0.68 3.33
C CYS A 45 -7.34 0.83 3.35
N ARG A 46 -8.01 1.59 4.24
CA ARG A 46 -7.77 3.04 4.40
C ARG A 46 -6.35 3.32 4.84
N ASP A 47 -5.83 2.57 5.80
CA ASP A 47 -4.46 2.71 6.29
C ASP A 47 -3.44 2.38 5.20
N LYS A 48 -3.66 1.28 4.47
CA LYS A 48 -2.78 0.89 3.37
C LYS A 48 -2.77 1.92 2.24
N LYS A 49 -3.92 2.50 1.89
CA LYS A 49 -4.01 3.60 0.91
C LYS A 49 -3.19 4.82 1.33
N ARG A 50 -3.19 5.18 2.63
CA ARG A 50 -2.32 6.25 3.16
C ARG A 50 -0.84 5.91 3.01
N HIS A 51 -0.44 4.67 3.30
CA HIS A 51 0.95 4.24 3.12
C HIS A 51 1.40 4.27 1.65
N ILE A 52 0.54 3.84 0.72
CA ILE A 52 0.79 3.93 -0.72
C ILE A 52 1.06 5.37 -1.14
N GLN A 53 0.24 6.32 -0.69
CA GLN A 53 0.43 7.75 -0.99
C GLN A 53 1.76 8.27 -0.46
N LEU A 54 2.14 7.89 0.76
CA LEU A 54 3.43 8.28 1.34
C LEU A 54 4.60 7.69 0.54
N THR A 55 4.55 6.41 0.16
CA THR A 55 5.58 5.76 -0.66
C THR A 55 5.70 6.44 -2.02
N GLN A 56 4.59 6.81 -2.66
CA GLN A 56 4.60 7.59 -3.91
C GLN A 56 5.30 8.94 -3.74
N ARG A 57 5.02 9.67 -2.65
CA ARG A 57 5.72 10.93 -2.34
C ARG A 57 7.21 10.73 -2.11
N LEU A 58 7.62 9.63 -1.47
CA LEU A 58 9.03 9.31 -1.28
C LEU A 58 9.73 9.06 -2.61
N ILE A 59 9.07 8.40 -3.57
CA ILE A 59 9.58 8.22 -4.93
C ILE A 59 9.76 9.58 -5.60
N GLU A 60 8.75 10.44 -5.59
CA GLU A 60 8.81 11.79 -6.18
C GLU A 60 9.94 12.66 -5.61
N ILE A 61 10.29 12.49 -4.32
CA ILE A 61 11.39 13.24 -3.68
C ILE A 61 12.77 12.76 -4.15
N VAL A 62 12.90 11.49 -4.55
CA VAL A 62 14.17 10.90 -4.98
C VAL A 62 14.35 10.85 -6.50
N GLU A 63 13.32 11.23 -7.27
CA GLU A 63 13.40 11.51 -8.71
C GLU A 63 14.20 12.80 -9.00
#